data_AF-A0A942RMI5-F1
#
_entry.id   AF-A0A942RMI5-F1
#
_cell.length_a   1.000
_cell.length_b   1.000
_cell.length_c   1.000
_cell.angle_alpha   90.00
_cell.angle_beta   90.00
_cell.angle_gamma   90.00
#
_symmetry.space_group_name_H-M   'P 1'
#
loop_
_entity.id
_entity.type
_entity.pdbx_description
1 polymer ?
#
loop_
_entity_poly.entity_id
_entity_poly.type
_entity_poly.pdbx_seq_one_letter_code
_entity_poly.pdbx_strand_id
1 'polypeptide(L)'
;RRQVVKLPAYHLVKEEVLELAGLYCDLQTYKHLPWEVREKALEDWAAPYLKKHPDLSCWEFAAATGSTLGIFILGALAADGELTKEEVNRVKEAYFPWICGLHIMLDYFIDQEEDQREGDLNFCFYYRDKDECSDRLDLFVQKSFEQAKTLNYPDFHLTVIKGLLAMYLSDGKAGSKLNKKISSRLIATGGGNVKLLYLVCRLMRLKKVI
;
A
#
# COMPACT_ATOMS: atom_id res chain seq x y z
N ARG A 1 -7.43 21.50 8.18
CA ARG A 1 -7.62 21.87 9.60
C ARG A 1 -9.08 22.19 9.95
N ARG A 2 -9.74 23.19 9.32
CA ARG A 2 -11.13 23.59 9.68
C ARG A 2 -12.20 22.50 9.55
N GLN A 3 -12.07 21.56 8.60
CA GLN A 3 -13.07 20.50 8.41
C GLN A 3 -12.87 19.32 9.36
N VAL A 4 -11.64 18.84 9.53
CA VAL A 4 -11.36 17.67 10.39
C VAL A 4 -11.72 17.91 11.86
N VAL A 5 -11.63 19.15 12.35
CA VAL A 5 -12.05 19.51 13.72
C VAL A 5 -13.56 19.40 13.93
N LYS A 6 -14.36 19.36 12.85
CA LYS A 6 -15.81 19.16 12.94
C LYS A 6 -16.22 17.69 13.06
N LEU A 7 -15.29 16.76 12.84
CA LEU A 7 -15.58 15.34 12.90
C LEU A 7 -15.73 14.92 14.38
N PRO A 8 -16.83 14.24 14.77
CA PRO A 8 -17.14 13.93 16.17
C PRO A 8 -15.99 13.27 16.93
N ALA A 9 -15.32 12.29 16.31
CA ALA A 9 -14.29 11.48 16.93
C ALA A 9 -12.86 11.83 16.46
N TYR A 10 -12.63 13.04 15.89
CA TYR A 10 -11.30 13.41 15.39
C TYR A 10 -10.20 13.30 16.45
N HIS A 11 -10.54 13.61 17.70
CA HIS A 11 -9.60 13.52 18.83
C HIS A 11 -9.06 12.11 19.05
N LEU A 12 -9.79 11.06 18.67
CA LEU A 12 -9.36 9.65 18.81
C LEU A 12 -8.37 9.20 17.74
N VAL A 13 -8.41 9.81 16.55
CA VAL A 13 -7.56 9.42 15.40
C VAL A 13 -6.40 10.38 15.15
N LYS A 14 -6.41 11.54 15.80
CA LYS A 14 -5.49 12.65 15.47
C LYS A 14 -4.03 12.22 15.56
N GLU A 15 -3.65 11.52 16.62
CA GLU A 15 -2.26 11.11 16.85
C GLU A 15 -1.81 10.10 15.79
N GLU A 16 -2.64 9.10 15.50
CA GLU A 16 -2.37 8.08 14.49
C GLU A 16 -2.27 8.66 13.07
N VAL A 17 -3.16 9.60 12.74
CA VAL A 17 -3.10 10.31 11.45
C VAL A 17 -1.82 11.13 11.33
N LEU A 18 -1.41 11.82 12.39
CA LEU A 18 -0.18 12.61 12.39
C LEU A 18 1.06 11.72 12.31
N GLU A 19 1.06 10.55 12.96
CA GLU A 19 2.13 9.57 12.86
C GLU A 19 2.29 9.05 11.43
N LEU A 20 1.20 8.60 10.79
CA LEU A 20 1.23 8.13 9.40
C LEU A 20 1.64 9.24 8.43
N ALA A 21 1.15 10.47 8.64
CA ALA A 21 1.55 11.62 7.84
C ALA A 21 3.04 11.98 8.04
N GLY A 22 3.55 11.84 9.27
CA GLY A 22 4.97 12.00 9.58
C GLY A 22 5.84 10.99 8.83
N LEU A 23 5.49 9.70 8.91
CA LEU A 23 6.18 8.64 8.18
C LEU A 23 6.16 8.87 6.66
N TYR A 24 5.03 9.31 6.11
CA TYR A 24 4.92 9.67 4.70
C TYR A 24 5.86 10.82 4.33
N CYS A 25 5.88 11.91 5.11
CA CYS A 25 6.76 13.06 4.88
C CYS A 25 8.24 12.70 4.99
N ASP A 26 8.60 11.87 5.96
CA ASP A 26 9.95 11.34 6.13
C ASP A 26 10.38 10.58 4.87
N LEU A 27 9.55 9.63 4.40
CA LEU A 27 9.82 8.91 3.15
C LEU A 27 10.05 9.88 1.98
N GLN A 28 9.17 10.86 1.81
CA GLN A 28 9.33 11.85 0.73
C GLN A 28 10.64 12.63 0.87
N THR A 29 11.11 12.87 2.09
CA THR A 29 12.40 13.55 2.29
C THR A 29 13.56 12.65 1.90
N TYR A 30 13.60 11.41 2.41
CA TYR A 30 14.72 10.50 2.19
C TYR A 30 14.80 9.97 0.75
N LYS A 31 13.66 9.67 0.11
CA LYS A 31 13.66 9.10 -1.25
C LYS A 31 14.15 10.07 -2.33
N HIS A 32 14.09 11.38 -2.07
CA HIS A 32 14.55 12.43 -2.99
C HIS A 32 15.95 12.96 -2.65
N LEU A 33 16.66 12.33 -1.69
CA LEU A 33 18.07 12.61 -1.48
C LEU A 33 18.91 12.17 -2.70
N PRO A 34 20.13 12.72 -2.86
CA PRO A 34 21.06 12.26 -3.89
C PRO A 34 21.29 10.75 -3.85
N TRP A 35 21.48 10.14 -5.01
CA TRP A 35 21.61 8.69 -5.19
C TRP A 35 22.63 8.06 -4.24
N GLU A 36 23.75 8.75 -4.01
CA GLU A 36 24.90 8.27 -3.27
C GLU A 36 24.63 8.10 -1.77
N VAL A 37 23.60 8.77 -1.24
CA VAL A 37 23.31 8.80 0.21
C VAL A 37 21.91 8.30 0.55
N ARG A 38 20.97 8.28 -0.41
CA ARG A 38 19.55 8.01 -0.17
C ARG A 38 19.30 6.63 0.45
N GLU A 39 20.00 5.59 -0.03
CA GLU A 39 19.76 4.21 0.41
C GLU A 39 20.15 4.03 1.87
N LYS A 40 21.36 4.49 2.23
CA LYS A 40 21.85 4.45 3.61
C LYS A 40 20.94 5.26 4.55
N ALA A 41 20.46 6.43 4.09
CA ALA A 41 19.56 7.27 4.87
C ALA A 41 18.19 6.59 5.11
N LEU A 42 17.62 5.93 4.10
CA LEU A 42 16.39 5.14 4.24
C LEU A 42 16.58 3.97 5.22
N GLU A 43 17.69 3.25 5.13
CA GLU A 43 18.02 2.15 6.04
C GLU A 43 18.14 2.62 7.49
N ASP A 44 18.89 3.71 7.74
CA ASP A 44 19.07 4.26 9.09
C ASP A 44 17.76 4.77 9.68
N TRP A 45 16.93 5.43 8.86
CA TRP A 45 15.62 5.91 9.26
C TRP A 45 14.65 4.77 9.58
N ALA A 46 14.63 3.70 8.77
CA ALA A 46 13.73 2.57 8.94
C ALA A 46 14.13 1.64 10.11
N ALA A 47 15.44 1.52 10.41
CA ALA A 47 15.97 0.61 11.42
C ALA A 47 15.24 0.59 12.78
N PRO A 48 14.90 1.74 13.42
CA PRO A 48 14.14 1.72 14.68
C PRO A 48 12.72 1.16 14.53
N TYR A 49 12.07 1.34 13.37
CA TYR A 49 10.71 0.87 13.11
C TYR A 49 10.66 -0.63 12.77
N LEU A 50 11.68 -1.15 12.10
CA LEU A 50 11.78 -2.58 11.76
C LEU A 50 11.79 -3.49 13.00
N LYS A 51 12.19 -2.99 14.17
CA LYS A 51 12.05 -3.72 15.44
C LYS A 51 10.59 -4.08 15.77
N LYS A 52 9.63 -3.27 15.32
CA LYS A 52 8.19 -3.51 15.47
C LYS A 52 7.58 -4.24 14.27
N HIS A 53 8.31 -4.33 13.16
CA HIS A 53 7.88 -4.98 11.91
C HIS A 53 8.96 -5.95 11.40
N PRO A 54 9.32 -6.98 12.18
CA PRO A 54 10.45 -7.86 11.86
C PRO A 54 10.26 -8.67 10.58
N ASP A 55 9.01 -8.82 10.12
CA ASP A 55 8.67 -9.54 8.89
C ASP A 55 8.89 -8.70 7.61
N LEU A 56 9.23 -7.42 7.73
CA LEU A 56 9.45 -6.51 6.61
C LEU A 56 10.93 -6.19 6.43
N SER A 57 11.35 -6.05 5.18
CA SER A 57 12.60 -5.38 4.82
C SER A 57 12.48 -3.85 4.98
N CYS A 58 13.63 -3.16 4.99
CA CYS A 58 13.66 -1.69 4.95
C CYS A 58 12.83 -1.12 3.79
N TRP A 59 12.95 -1.72 2.59
CA TRP A 59 12.30 -1.24 1.37
C TRP A 59 10.78 -1.45 1.42
N GLU A 60 10.33 -2.57 1.98
CA GLU A 60 8.91 -2.85 2.17
C GLU A 60 8.27 -1.93 3.23
N PHE A 61 9.00 -1.66 4.32
CA PHE A 61 8.57 -0.67 5.30
C PHE A 61 8.48 0.72 4.66
N ALA A 62 9.53 1.14 3.95
CA ALA A 62 9.56 2.41 3.22
C ALA A 62 8.38 2.51 2.25
N ALA A 63 8.11 1.47 1.45
CA ALA A 63 6.94 1.42 0.57
C ALA A 63 5.63 1.61 1.34
N ALA A 64 5.43 0.92 2.46
CA ALA A 64 4.23 1.04 3.27
C ALA A 64 3.99 2.48 3.77
N THR A 65 5.04 3.23 4.09
CA THR A 65 4.90 4.64 4.52
C THR A 65 4.48 5.59 3.39
N GLY A 66 4.60 5.17 2.12
CA GLY A 66 4.23 5.98 0.96
C GLY A 66 2.74 6.07 0.67
N SER A 67 1.90 5.33 1.40
CA SER A 67 0.45 5.30 1.19
C SER A 67 -0.29 6.30 2.07
N THR A 68 -1.31 6.95 1.52
CA THR A 68 -2.24 7.79 2.28
C THR A 68 -3.51 7.06 2.71
N LEU A 69 -3.69 5.79 2.36
CA LEU A 69 -4.93 5.04 2.64
C LEU A 69 -5.23 4.95 4.14
N GLY A 70 -4.20 4.71 4.97
CA GLY A 70 -4.35 4.69 6.44
C GLY A 70 -4.84 6.03 6.99
N ILE A 71 -4.36 7.15 6.44
CA ILE A 71 -4.81 8.50 6.83
C ILE A 71 -6.28 8.70 6.44
N PHE A 72 -6.67 8.29 5.23
CA PHE A 72 -8.04 8.47 4.74
C PHE A 72 -9.04 7.62 5.49
N ILE A 73 -8.73 6.35 5.80
CA ILE A 73 -9.67 5.50 6.53
C ILE A 73 -9.87 5.99 7.97
N LEU A 74 -8.79 6.40 8.65
CA LEU A 74 -8.90 6.97 9.99
C LEU A 74 -9.68 8.30 9.99
N GLY A 75 -9.46 9.14 8.96
CA GLY A 75 -10.24 10.34 8.75
C GLY A 75 -11.73 10.06 8.50
N ALA A 76 -12.05 9.00 7.78
CA ALA A 76 -13.44 8.58 7.55
C ALA A 76 -14.10 8.06 8.83
N LEU A 77 -13.39 7.24 9.62
CA LEU A 77 -13.89 6.72 10.89
C LEU A 77 -14.18 7.82 11.91
N ALA A 78 -13.42 8.92 11.90
CA ALA A 78 -13.67 10.04 12.78
C ALA A 78 -15.04 10.71 12.60
N ALA A 79 -15.74 10.42 11.49
CA ALA A 79 -17.12 10.85 11.27
C ALA A 79 -18.14 10.11 12.16
N ASP A 80 -17.79 8.93 12.66
CA ASP A 80 -18.61 8.16 13.60
C ASP A 80 -18.46 8.70 15.03
N GLY A 81 -19.58 9.04 15.66
CA GLY A 81 -19.61 9.52 17.04
C GLY A 81 -19.38 8.41 18.07
N GLU A 82 -19.60 7.15 17.70
CA GLU A 82 -19.47 5.97 18.57
C GLU A 82 -18.10 5.28 18.41
N LEU A 83 -17.18 5.88 17.64
CA LEU A 83 -15.84 5.34 17.40
C LEU A 83 -15.09 5.11 18.72
N THR A 84 -14.44 3.95 18.83
CA THR A 84 -13.60 3.59 19.99
C THR A 84 -12.11 3.66 19.65
N LYS A 85 -11.26 3.88 20.66
CA LYS A 85 -9.81 3.90 20.44
C LYS A 85 -9.28 2.53 20.00
N GLU A 86 -9.90 1.46 20.50
CA GLU A 86 -9.59 0.08 20.14
C GLU A 86 -9.86 -0.18 18.65
N GLU A 87 -10.94 0.37 18.10
CA GLU A 87 -11.23 0.29 16.66
C GLU A 87 -10.23 1.10 15.83
N VAL A 88 -9.86 2.30 16.26
CA VAL A 88 -8.80 3.10 15.63
C VAL A 88 -7.50 2.31 15.53
N ASN A 89 -7.07 1.68 16.62
CA ASN A 89 -5.83 0.90 16.65
C ASN A 89 -5.91 -0.32 15.72
N ARG A 90 -7.00 -1.09 15.78
CA ARG A 90 -7.19 -2.26 14.89
C ARG A 90 -7.18 -1.88 13.41
N VAL A 91 -7.86 -0.78 13.04
CA VAL A 91 -7.88 -0.31 11.65
C VAL A 91 -6.50 0.20 11.23
N LYS A 92 -5.80 0.94 12.10
CA LYS A 92 -4.42 1.38 11.83
C LYS A 92 -3.51 0.18 11.58
N GLU A 93 -3.54 -0.85 12.42
CA GLU A 93 -2.70 -2.06 12.30
C GLU A 93 -3.03 -2.89 11.05
N ALA A 94 -4.30 -2.93 10.65
CA ALA A 94 -4.71 -3.60 9.42
C ALA A 94 -4.25 -2.84 8.17
N TYR A 95 -4.38 -1.50 8.17
CA TYR A 95 -3.98 -0.68 7.03
C TYR A 95 -2.47 -0.52 6.92
N PHE A 96 -1.79 -0.22 8.02
CA PHE A 96 -0.36 -0.03 8.09
C PHE A 96 0.28 -1.14 8.94
N PRO A 97 1.23 -1.91 8.38
CA PRO A 97 1.92 -1.67 7.12
C PRO A 97 1.31 -2.38 5.90
N TRP A 98 0.41 -3.35 6.07
CA TRP A 98 0.10 -4.33 5.02
C TRP A 98 -0.69 -3.78 3.83
N ILE A 99 -1.86 -3.17 4.04
CA ILE A 99 -2.67 -2.64 2.92
C ILE A 99 -1.96 -1.45 2.26
N CYS A 100 -1.29 -0.62 3.07
CA CYS A 100 -0.51 0.52 2.62
C CYS A 100 0.71 0.08 1.80
N GLY A 101 1.43 -0.95 2.26
CA GLY A 101 2.54 -1.56 1.53
C GLY A 101 2.09 -2.21 0.24
N LEU A 102 0.98 -2.96 0.25
CA LEU A 102 0.40 -3.54 -0.97
C LEU A 102 0.10 -2.45 -2.01
N HIS A 103 -0.53 -1.35 -1.60
CA HIS A 103 -0.84 -0.23 -2.48
C HIS A 103 0.42 0.30 -3.19
N ILE A 104 1.46 0.64 -2.43
CA ILE A 104 2.66 1.27 -3.00
C ILE A 104 3.55 0.27 -3.72
N MET A 105 3.63 -0.98 -3.24
CA MET A 105 4.37 -2.02 -3.94
C MET A 105 3.74 -2.37 -5.29
N LEU A 106 2.41 -2.28 -5.44
CA LEU A 106 1.76 -2.45 -6.75
C LEU A 106 2.11 -1.32 -7.73
N ASP A 107 2.23 -0.08 -7.24
CA ASP A 107 2.64 1.09 -8.01
C ASP A 107 4.06 0.90 -8.56
N TYR A 108 5.04 0.66 -7.67
CA TYR A 108 6.41 0.37 -8.07
C TYR A 108 6.50 -0.88 -8.97
N PHE A 109 5.68 -1.91 -8.73
CA PHE A 109 5.69 -3.11 -9.56
C PHE A 109 5.28 -2.83 -11.00
N ILE A 110 4.27 -1.99 -11.25
CA ILE A 110 3.85 -1.68 -12.62
C ILE A 110 4.84 -0.75 -13.33
N ASP A 111 5.58 0.08 -12.59
CA ASP A 111 6.51 1.06 -13.16
C ASP A 111 7.95 0.57 -13.33
N GLN A 112 8.25 -0.69 -12.99
CA GLN A 112 9.62 -1.26 -13.08
C GLN A 112 10.33 -1.04 -14.43
N GLU A 113 9.65 -1.18 -15.57
CA GLU A 113 10.29 -0.97 -16.89
C GLU A 113 10.57 0.50 -17.18
N GLU A 114 9.82 1.42 -16.59
CA GLU A 114 10.03 2.87 -16.70
C GLU A 114 11.16 3.30 -15.77
N ASP A 115 11.08 2.96 -14.50
CA ASP A 115 12.09 3.32 -13.50
C ASP A 115 13.46 2.74 -13.84
N GLN A 116 13.53 1.55 -14.45
CA GLN A 116 14.79 0.98 -14.92
C GLN A 116 15.41 1.79 -16.07
N ARG A 117 14.59 2.36 -16.96
CA ARG A 117 15.07 3.19 -18.08
C ARG A 117 15.50 4.58 -17.62
N GLU A 118 14.82 5.12 -16.63
CA GLU A 118 15.06 6.48 -16.11
C GLU A 118 16.10 6.51 -14.99
N GLY A 119 16.42 5.35 -14.40
CA GLY A 119 17.37 5.23 -13.30
C GLY A 119 16.77 5.62 -11.95
N ASP A 120 15.45 5.56 -11.83
CA ASP A 120 14.71 5.98 -10.65
C ASP A 120 14.74 4.91 -9.54
N LEU A 121 14.48 5.36 -8.31
CA LEU A 121 14.31 4.47 -7.17
C LEU A 121 13.07 3.61 -7.39
N ASN A 122 13.22 2.28 -7.39
CA ASN A 122 12.09 1.36 -7.37
C ASN A 122 12.30 0.29 -6.30
N PHE A 123 11.37 0.18 -5.35
CA PHE A 123 11.51 -0.75 -4.23
C PHE A 123 11.53 -2.22 -4.66
N CYS A 124 10.95 -2.56 -5.81
CA CYS A 124 11.01 -3.93 -6.35
C CYS A 124 12.41 -4.33 -6.84
N PHE A 125 13.34 -3.39 -7.05
CA PHE A 125 14.71 -3.69 -7.49
C PHE A 125 15.60 -4.23 -6.36
N TYR A 126 15.19 -4.10 -5.11
CA TYR A 126 15.97 -4.58 -3.96
C TYR A 126 15.66 -6.02 -3.56
N TYR A 127 14.68 -6.67 -4.20
CA TYR A 127 14.53 -8.11 -4.09
C TYR A 127 15.67 -8.81 -4.84
N ARG A 128 16.13 -9.95 -4.32
CA ARG A 128 17.21 -10.75 -4.92
C ARG A 128 16.85 -11.18 -6.35
N ASP A 129 15.59 -11.56 -6.55
CA ASP A 129 15.09 -12.07 -7.82
C ASP A 129 13.57 -11.89 -7.95
N LYS A 130 13.04 -12.27 -9.13
CA LYS A 130 11.60 -12.14 -9.44
C LYS A 130 10.73 -13.11 -8.64
N ASP A 131 11.26 -14.25 -8.24
CA ASP A 131 10.50 -15.23 -7.47
C ASP A 131 10.31 -14.70 -6.04
N GLU A 132 11.35 -14.12 -5.43
CA GLU A 132 11.24 -13.40 -4.15
C GLU A 132 10.25 -12.24 -4.26
N CYS A 133 10.37 -11.37 -5.27
CA CYS A 133 9.41 -10.28 -5.49
C CYS A 133 7.96 -10.81 -5.59
N SER A 134 7.76 -11.90 -6.32
CA SER A 134 6.45 -12.54 -6.45
C SER A 134 5.92 -13.06 -5.11
N ASP A 135 6.75 -13.71 -4.31
CA ASP A 135 6.36 -14.29 -3.03
C ASP A 135 6.07 -13.20 -1.99
N ARG A 136 6.84 -12.12 -1.99
CA ARG A 136 6.64 -10.98 -1.10
C ARG A 136 5.38 -10.18 -1.45
N LEU A 137 5.12 -9.91 -2.73
CA LEU A 137 3.85 -9.31 -3.16
C LEU A 137 2.65 -10.18 -2.80
N ASP A 138 2.77 -11.50 -2.97
CA ASP A 138 1.73 -12.47 -2.60
C ASP A 138 1.46 -12.45 -1.07
N LEU A 139 2.52 -12.36 -0.25
CA LEU A 139 2.40 -12.18 1.20
C LEU A 139 1.65 -10.90 1.55
N PHE A 140 1.97 -9.76 0.91
CA PHE A 140 1.26 -8.50 1.13
C PHE A 140 -0.23 -8.61 0.80
N VAL A 141 -0.58 -9.31 -0.27
CA VAL A 141 -1.98 -9.60 -0.63
C VAL A 141 -2.65 -10.43 0.47
N GLN A 142 -2.05 -11.55 0.86
CA GLN A 142 -2.60 -12.45 1.87
C GLN A 142 -2.78 -11.73 3.22
N LYS A 143 -1.77 -11.03 3.72
CA LYS A 143 -1.83 -10.27 4.97
C LYS A 143 -2.87 -9.16 4.94
N SER A 144 -2.98 -8.44 3.82
CA SER A 144 -4.02 -7.43 3.63
C SER A 144 -5.42 -8.04 3.76
N PHE A 145 -5.66 -9.18 3.11
CA PHE A 145 -6.93 -9.88 3.20
C PHE A 145 -7.21 -10.46 4.59
N GLU A 146 -6.21 -11.04 5.25
CA GLU A 146 -6.31 -11.57 6.62
C GLU A 146 -6.72 -10.47 7.60
N GLN A 147 -6.01 -9.34 7.58
CA GLN A 147 -6.25 -8.23 8.50
C GLN A 147 -7.59 -7.53 8.22
N ALA A 148 -7.94 -7.29 6.96
CA ALA A 148 -9.20 -6.63 6.63
C ALA A 148 -10.45 -7.42 7.07
N LYS A 149 -10.36 -8.76 7.14
CA LYS A 149 -11.47 -9.61 7.59
C LYS A 149 -11.78 -9.48 9.09
N THR A 150 -10.84 -9.01 9.89
CA THR A 150 -11.02 -8.88 11.35
C THR A 150 -11.62 -7.53 11.75
N LEU A 151 -11.74 -6.60 10.81
CA LEU A 151 -12.28 -5.26 11.02
C LEU A 151 -13.81 -5.25 11.02
N ASN A 152 -14.38 -4.20 11.61
CA ASN A 152 -15.78 -3.85 11.41
C ASN A 152 -16.03 -3.54 9.92
N TYR A 153 -17.22 -3.87 9.42
CA TYR A 153 -17.58 -3.72 8.00
C TYR A 153 -16.52 -4.31 7.04
N PRO A 154 -16.14 -5.59 7.20
CA PRO A 154 -15.00 -6.18 6.50
C PRO A 154 -15.15 -6.11 4.98
N ASP A 155 -16.38 -6.23 4.45
CA ASP A 155 -16.64 -6.14 3.02
C ASP A 155 -16.20 -4.81 2.39
N PHE A 156 -16.26 -3.70 3.13
CA PHE A 156 -15.78 -2.40 2.66
C PHE A 156 -14.25 -2.43 2.47
N HIS A 157 -13.51 -2.84 3.51
CA HIS A 157 -12.05 -2.92 3.48
C HIS A 157 -11.55 -3.93 2.44
N LEU A 158 -12.22 -5.09 2.35
CA LEU A 158 -11.95 -6.09 1.32
C LEU A 158 -12.18 -5.53 -0.09
N THR A 159 -13.19 -4.68 -0.27
CA THR A 159 -13.45 -4.02 -1.56
C THR A 159 -12.32 -3.06 -1.92
N VAL A 160 -11.76 -2.31 -0.96
CA VAL A 160 -10.57 -1.47 -1.18
C VAL A 160 -9.40 -2.30 -1.70
N ILE A 161 -9.06 -3.41 -1.03
CA ILE A 161 -7.94 -4.29 -1.42
C ILE A 161 -8.18 -4.89 -2.82
N LYS A 162 -9.38 -5.40 -3.08
CA LYS A 162 -9.75 -5.96 -4.39
C LYS A 162 -9.68 -4.90 -5.49
N GLY A 163 -10.11 -3.67 -5.18
CA GLY A 163 -10.03 -2.52 -6.07
C GLY A 163 -8.60 -2.14 -6.41
N LEU A 164 -7.69 -2.09 -5.43
CA LEU A 164 -6.26 -1.85 -5.66
C LEU A 164 -5.68 -2.89 -6.63
N LEU A 165 -5.87 -4.18 -6.34
CA LEU A 165 -5.38 -5.25 -7.20
C LEU A 165 -5.94 -5.14 -8.62
N ALA A 166 -7.25 -4.95 -8.77
CA ALA A 166 -7.87 -4.84 -10.07
C ALA A 166 -7.39 -3.62 -10.86
N MET A 167 -7.32 -2.46 -10.21
CA MET A 167 -6.98 -1.19 -10.86
C MET A 167 -5.53 -1.18 -11.33
N TYR A 168 -4.58 -1.50 -10.44
CA TYR A 168 -3.16 -1.51 -10.77
C TYR A 168 -2.81 -2.62 -11.77
N LEU A 169 -3.28 -3.86 -11.53
CA LEU A 169 -2.91 -4.98 -12.40
C LEU A 169 -3.60 -4.93 -13.77
N SER A 170 -4.66 -4.12 -13.93
CA SER A 170 -5.27 -3.86 -15.25
C SER A 170 -4.46 -2.93 -16.15
N ASP A 171 -3.42 -2.27 -15.61
CA ASP A 171 -2.54 -1.41 -16.39
C ASP A 171 -1.80 -2.21 -17.48
N GLY A 172 -1.52 -1.56 -18.62
CA GLY A 172 -0.78 -2.18 -19.71
C GLY A 172 0.62 -2.64 -19.27
N LYS A 173 1.27 -1.88 -18.38
CA LYS A 173 2.61 -2.21 -17.86
C LYS A 173 2.61 -3.49 -17.00
N ALA A 174 1.52 -3.76 -16.27
CA ALA A 174 1.36 -5.00 -15.51
C ALA A 174 1.27 -6.26 -16.41
N GLY A 175 0.94 -6.08 -17.69
CA GLY A 175 0.89 -7.13 -18.70
C GLY A 175 2.19 -7.36 -19.47
N SER A 176 3.26 -6.63 -19.16
CA SER A 176 4.55 -6.74 -19.85
C SER A 176 5.19 -8.12 -19.68
N LYS A 177 6.19 -8.45 -20.50
CA LYS A 177 6.93 -9.72 -20.38
C LYS A 177 7.58 -9.88 -19.00
N LEU A 178 7.98 -8.76 -18.38
CA LEU A 178 8.54 -8.71 -17.04
C LEU A 178 7.51 -9.12 -15.98
N ASN A 179 6.29 -8.56 -16.05
CA ASN A 179 5.32 -8.57 -14.95
C ASN A 179 4.20 -9.62 -15.09
N LYS A 180 3.91 -10.09 -16.30
CA LYS A 180 2.72 -10.90 -16.61
C LYS A 180 2.52 -12.13 -15.71
N LYS A 181 3.58 -12.85 -15.36
CA LYS A 181 3.49 -14.07 -14.51
C LYS A 181 3.07 -13.70 -13.08
N ILE A 182 3.72 -12.67 -12.52
CA ILE A 182 3.45 -12.18 -11.15
C ILE A 182 2.04 -11.59 -11.09
N SER A 183 1.67 -10.71 -12.03
CA SER A 183 0.31 -10.14 -12.13
C SER A 183 -0.77 -11.22 -12.15
N SER A 184 -0.55 -12.29 -12.93
CA SER A 184 -1.51 -13.40 -13.03
C SER A 184 -1.66 -14.16 -11.71
N ARG A 185 -0.54 -14.36 -10.98
CA ARG A 185 -0.56 -14.96 -9.63
C ARG A 185 -1.30 -14.07 -8.65
N LEU A 186 -1.01 -12.77 -8.59
CA LEU A 186 -1.66 -11.84 -7.66
C LEU A 186 -3.18 -11.73 -7.92
N ILE A 187 -3.62 -11.72 -9.19
CA ILE A 187 -5.05 -11.78 -9.53
C ILE A 187 -5.68 -13.09 -9.04
N ALA A 188 -4.98 -14.22 -9.17
CA ALA A 188 -5.46 -15.51 -8.69
C ALA A 188 -5.57 -15.54 -7.16
N THR A 189 -4.57 -15.05 -6.43
CA THR A 189 -4.59 -14.92 -4.96
C THR A 189 -5.72 -14.01 -4.49
N GLY A 190 -6.01 -12.93 -5.22
CA GLY A 190 -7.15 -12.04 -4.94
C GLY A 190 -8.54 -12.68 -5.17
N GLY A 191 -8.60 -13.82 -5.88
CA GLY A 191 -9.82 -14.59 -6.11
C GLY A 191 -10.75 -14.05 -7.19
N GLY A 192 -11.90 -14.71 -7.35
CA GLY A 192 -12.82 -14.47 -8.48
C GLY A 192 -13.34 -13.03 -8.60
N ASN A 193 -13.54 -12.35 -7.47
CA ASN A 193 -14.00 -10.96 -7.45
C ASN A 193 -12.93 -9.99 -7.98
N VAL A 194 -11.64 -10.21 -7.66
CA VAL A 194 -10.54 -9.41 -8.23
C VAL A 194 -10.46 -9.64 -9.73
N LYS A 195 -10.61 -10.90 -10.18
CA LYS A 195 -10.63 -11.21 -11.61
C LYS A 195 -11.76 -10.49 -12.36
N LEU A 196 -12.97 -10.44 -11.78
CA LEU A 196 -14.08 -9.69 -12.37
C LEU A 196 -13.78 -8.19 -12.45
N LEU A 197 -13.35 -7.58 -11.34
CA LEU A 197 -13.01 -6.16 -11.31
C LEU A 197 -11.86 -5.82 -12.26
N TYR A 198 -10.84 -6.67 -12.34
CA TYR A 198 -9.74 -6.54 -13.30
C TYR A 198 -10.24 -6.48 -14.74
N LEU A 199 -11.19 -7.34 -15.11
CA LEU A 199 -11.78 -7.32 -16.46
C LEU A 199 -12.58 -6.03 -16.70
N VAL A 200 -13.31 -5.54 -15.71
CA VAL A 200 -14.02 -4.26 -15.78
C VAL A 200 -13.03 -3.11 -15.97
N CYS A 201 -11.97 -3.02 -15.16
CA CYS A 201 -10.95 -2.00 -15.28
C CYS A 201 -10.27 -2.04 -16.67
N ARG A 202 -9.97 -3.24 -17.20
CA ARG A 202 -9.43 -3.39 -18.56
C ARG A 202 -10.39 -2.87 -19.62
N LEU A 203 -11.68 -3.18 -19.52
CA LEU A 203 -12.68 -2.65 -20.46
C LEU A 203 -12.78 -1.12 -20.39
N MET A 204 -12.71 -0.55 -19.19
CA MET A 204 -12.73 0.90 -18.99
C MET A 204 -11.49 1.58 -19.58
N ARG A 205 -10.30 0.99 -19.43
CA ARG A 205 -9.06 1.46 -20.06
C ARG A 205 -9.11 1.39 -21.59
N LEU A 206 -9.64 0.30 -22.15
CA LEU A 206 -9.85 0.18 -23.60
C LEU A 206 -10.80 1.26 -24.13
N LYS A 207 -11.81 1.64 -23.34
CA LYS A 207 -12.74 2.73 -23.64
C LYS A 207 -12.19 4.13 -23.28
N LYS A 208 -10.96 4.23 -22.77
CA LYS A 208 -10.31 5.47 -22.30
C LYS A 208 -11.15 6.25 -21.27
N VAL A 209 -11.88 5.53 -20.43
CA VAL A 209 -12.64 6.12 -19.30
C VAL A 209 -11.72 6.32 -18.09
N ILE A 210 -10.75 5.42 -17.93
CA ILE A 210 -9.65 5.44 -16.95
C ILE A 210 -8.35 5.03 -17.64
#